data_AF-A0A1F9AIV9-F1
#
_entry.id   AF-A0A1F9AIV9-F1
#
_cell.length_a   1.000
_cell.length_b   1.000
_cell.length_c   1.000
_cell.angle_alpha   90.00
_cell.angle_beta   90.00
_cell.angle_gamma   90.00
#
_symmetry.space_group_name_H-M   'P 1'
#
loop_
_entity.id
_entity.type
_entity.pdbx_description
1 polymer ?
#
loop_
_entity_poly.entity_id
_entity_poly.type
_entity_poly.pdbx_seq_one_letter_code
_entity_poly.pdbx_strand_id
1 'polypeptide(L)'
;MQNNRRWIGAGWVLVFLFLFAPRLEAGHFQVYSLKVEGTVQDLVIADLDEDGRKDLVAFCRSGNRRAYHRFLTIFWQGPDSSFNLKQATVLKLPPEVIQVDFGQVDGKPGLEVAAVTGRGIFYYPNQDRGFGPWTELIAGASLFAKPRPDFLDYYDFLSDWDGDGREEILLYQFDQAKLYRRGDGAAFQEEQTLRLPIEIDLGPPNPIRYVRPHPSFRVAYWSPQLDLLDFNADGRPDLIATNSDQAAVFLQNAQGGFPEKPSSSFFFDLLQEEERDFRRDRQGMSILNVVDLDGDGRADLLANTQEGNLANRKSTVRIYWGRTDSWEKAKPDATLALDKAAVGPLIRDVDGDGDQDLVMLIFDIGVYTAAKVLLTGTFNLIWQYYLLGPDQTYPAQPTYVDTTPVKVDISKLRLIGGMPNLFADFNGDGKDDVLYGKSDNELVVALKDAQGRRTGVEELVSVPVGMIPIAEDLNGDKKGEVILWYPWDKERKDLITVLINLGGW
;
A
#
# COMPACT_ATOMS: atom_id res chain seq x y z
N MET A 1 87.49 -42.01 13.54
CA MET A 1 86.40 -42.07 12.53
C MET A 1 85.14 -42.59 13.21
N GLN A 2 83.99 -42.12 12.72
CA GLN A 2 82.60 -42.44 13.09
C GLN A 2 81.94 -41.63 14.23
N ASN A 3 81.16 -40.65 13.77
CA ASN A 3 80.13 -39.88 14.48
C ASN A 3 79.02 -40.80 15.03
N ASN A 4 78.74 -40.71 16.34
CA ASN A 4 77.51 -41.21 16.94
C ASN A 4 76.46 -40.08 16.97
N ARG A 5 75.46 -40.12 16.09
CA ARG A 5 74.23 -39.31 16.20
C ARG A 5 73.21 -40.06 17.06
N ARG A 6 72.90 -39.51 18.23
CA ARG A 6 71.74 -39.87 19.06
C ARG A 6 70.48 -39.21 18.49
N TRP A 7 69.43 -40.00 18.30
CA TRP A 7 68.07 -39.54 18.02
C TRP A 7 67.33 -39.28 19.33
N ILE A 8 66.74 -38.08 19.47
CA ILE A 8 65.82 -37.72 20.55
C ILE A 8 64.41 -37.78 19.97
N GLY A 9 63.55 -38.61 20.54
CA GLY A 9 62.13 -38.70 20.17
C GLY A 9 61.35 -37.51 20.71
N ALA A 10 60.58 -36.85 19.85
CA ALA A 10 59.63 -35.81 20.23
C ALA A 10 58.25 -36.47 20.47
N GLY A 11 57.75 -36.38 21.70
CA GLY A 11 56.38 -36.73 22.06
C GLY A 11 55.42 -35.58 21.73
N TRP A 12 54.30 -35.89 21.08
CA TRP A 12 53.24 -34.94 20.78
C TRP A 12 52.28 -34.86 21.96
N VAL A 13 52.15 -33.65 22.53
CA VAL A 13 51.09 -33.31 23.51
C VAL A 13 49.88 -32.81 22.72
N LEU A 14 48.77 -33.53 22.81
CA LEU A 14 47.46 -33.15 22.27
C LEU A 14 46.78 -32.18 23.23
N VAL A 15 46.69 -30.91 22.84
CA VAL A 15 45.88 -29.90 23.53
C VAL A 15 44.46 -29.97 22.94
N PHE A 16 43.48 -30.37 23.75
CA PHE A 16 42.07 -30.25 23.40
C PHE A 16 41.63 -28.79 23.61
N LEU A 17 41.53 -28.05 22.51
CA LEU A 17 40.79 -26.79 22.45
C LEU A 17 39.29 -27.10 22.43
N PHE A 18 38.61 -26.88 23.54
CA PHE A 18 37.15 -26.80 23.55
C PHE A 18 36.73 -25.51 22.84
N LEU A 19 36.38 -25.63 21.56
CA LEU A 19 35.62 -24.61 20.86
C LEU A 19 34.21 -24.60 21.45
N PHE A 20 33.91 -23.61 22.29
CA PHE A 20 32.53 -23.23 22.56
C PHE A 20 31.95 -22.74 21.23
N ALA A 21 31.08 -23.54 20.62
CA ALA A 21 30.18 -23.03 19.59
C ALA A 21 29.35 -21.91 20.25
N PRO A 22 29.28 -20.70 19.66
CA PRO A 22 28.30 -19.73 20.12
C PRO A 22 26.93 -20.40 20.02
N ARG A 23 26.13 -20.32 21.09
CA ARG A 23 24.68 -20.51 20.96
C ARG A 23 24.25 -19.52 19.88
N LEU A 24 23.84 -20.01 18.71
CA LEU A 24 23.01 -19.22 17.83
C LEU A 24 21.79 -18.86 18.68
N GLU A 25 21.68 -17.59 19.07
CA GLU A 25 20.39 -17.06 19.51
C GLU A 25 19.39 -17.44 18.42
N ALA A 26 18.28 -18.06 18.82
CA ALA A 26 17.21 -18.31 17.88
C ALA A 26 16.76 -16.92 17.40
N GLY A 27 16.83 -16.68 16.08
CA GLY A 27 16.36 -15.42 15.52
C GLY A 27 14.88 -15.22 15.86
N HIS A 28 14.44 -13.97 15.92
CA HIS A 28 13.09 -13.62 16.32
C HIS A 28 12.08 -13.82 15.18
N PHE A 29 12.54 -14.28 14.01
CA PHE A 29 11.69 -14.60 12.87
C PHE A 29 11.84 -16.04 12.39
N GLN A 30 10.72 -16.66 12.07
CA GLN A 30 10.67 -17.86 11.25
C GLN A 30 10.43 -17.50 9.79
N VAL A 31 11.33 -17.94 8.90
CA VAL A 31 11.29 -17.58 7.47
C VAL A 31 10.65 -18.66 6.63
N TYR A 32 9.66 -18.28 5.82
CA TYR A 32 9.02 -19.09 4.80
C TYR A 32 9.35 -18.55 3.40
N SER A 33 9.72 -19.44 2.48
CA SER A 33 9.94 -19.10 1.06
C SER A 33 8.84 -19.74 0.21
N LEU A 34 7.92 -18.92 -0.27
CA LEU A 34 6.75 -19.33 -1.03
C LEU A 34 7.00 -19.13 -2.53
N LYS A 35 6.78 -20.18 -3.33
CA LYS A 35 6.98 -20.15 -4.79
C LYS A 35 5.67 -20.25 -5.54
N VAL A 36 5.52 -19.47 -6.60
CA VAL A 36 4.35 -19.47 -7.50
C VAL A 36 4.69 -19.98 -8.90
N GLU A 37 3.68 -20.42 -9.67
CA GLU A 37 3.86 -20.88 -11.06
C GLU A 37 3.99 -19.73 -12.07
N GLY A 38 4.97 -18.84 -11.94
CA GLY A 38 5.18 -17.80 -12.95
C GLY A 38 5.82 -16.52 -12.44
N THR A 39 5.04 -15.45 -12.36
CA THR A 39 5.49 -14.13 -11.91
C THR A 39 4.42 -13.51 -11.03
N VAL A 40 4.81 -13.15 -9.81
CA VAL A 40 3.99 -12.36 -8.90
C VAL A 40 3.87 -10.95 -9.45
N GLN A 41 2.65 -10.44 -9.52
CA GLN A 41 2.30 -9.12 -10.04
C GLN A 41 1.81 -8.20 -8.95
N ASP A 42 1.18 -8.76 -7.93
CA ASP A 42 0.66 -8.09 -6.75
C ASP A 42 0.44 -9.09 -5.61
N LEU A 43 0.22 -8.58 -4.39
CA LEU A 43 -0.13 -9.36 -3.20
C LEU A 43 -1.31 -8.72 -2.47
N VAL A 44 -2.25 -9.55 -2.03
CA VAL A 44 -3.32 -9.18 -1.09
C VAL A 44 -3.21 -10.08 0.13
N ILE A 45 -3.45 -9.50 1.30
CA ILE A 45 -3.41 -10.17 2.59
C ILE A 45 -4.83 -10.09 3.17
N ALA A 46 -5.47 -11.24 3.38
CA ALA A 46 -6.86 -11.31 3.83
C ALA A 46 -7.13 -12.65 4.50
N ASP A 47 -7.99 -12.67 5.52
CA ASP A 47 -8.47 -13.90 6.16
C ASP A 47 -9.60 -14.51 5.29
N LEU A 48 -9.23 -15.37 4.34
CA LEU A 48 -10.18 -15.87 3.34
C LEU A 48 -11.04 -17.03 3.87
N ASP A 49 -10.57 -17.75 4.89
CA ASP A 49 -11.34 -18.82 5.55
C ASP A 49 -11.97 -18.41 6.89
N GLU A 50 -11.88 -17.13 7.24
CA GLU A 50 -12.44 -16.50 8.46
C GLU A 50 -11.96 -17.20 9.75
N ASP A 51 -10.71 -17.67 9.77
CA ASP A 51 -10.12 -18.41 10.89
C ASP A 51 -9.39 -17.53 11.93
N GLY A 52 -9.39 -16.21 11.69
CA GLY A 52 -8.75 -15.17 12.49
C GLY A 52 -7.30 -14.91 12.12
N ARG A 53 -6.75 -15.61 11.12
CA ARG A 53 -5.39 -15.43 10.60
C ARG A 53 -5.47 -15.03 9.13
N LYS A 54 -4.55 -14.17 8.70
CA LYS A 54 -4.56 -13.66 7.33
C LYS A 54 -3.80 -14.61 6.40
N ASP A 55 -4.47 -14.97 5.31
CA ASP A 55 -3.88 -15.69 4.20
C ASP A 55 -3.18 -14.74 3.23
N LEU A 56 -2.30 -15.32 2.41
CA LEU A 56 -1.59 -14.56 1.38
C LEU A 56 -2.09 -14.93 -0.01
N VAL A 57 -2.59 -13.94 -0.74
CA VAL A 57 -3.07 -14.09 -2.12
C VAL A 57 -2.10 -13.44 -3.09
N ALA A 58 -1.42 -14.26 -3.88
CA ALA A 58 -0.52 -13.80 -4.93
C ALA A 58 -1.22 -13.68 -6.28
N PHE A 59 -1.25 -12.47 -6.83
CA PHE A 59 -1.73 -12.20 -8.17
C PHE A 59 -0.64 -12.59 -9.16
N CYS A 60 -0.90 -13.59 -10.00
CA CYS A 60 0.15 -14.25 -10.77
C CYS A 60 -0.11 -14.22 -12.28
N ARG A 61 0.99 -14.23 -13.03
CA ARG A 61 0.97 -14.38 -14.49
C ARG A 61 2.04 -15.33 -14.98
N SER A 62 1.69 -16.10 -16.00
CA SER A 62 2.62 -16.90 -16.80
C SER A 62 2.46 -16.60 -18.30
N GLY A 63 3.34 -17.17 -19.13
CA GLY A 63 3.33 -16.97 -20.58
C GLY A 63 4.09 -15.72 -21.03
N ASN A 64 3.71 -15.17 -22.19
CA ASN A 64 4.41 -14.04 -22.82
C ASN A 64 3.44 -13.14 -23.61
N ARG A 65 3.96 -12.09 -24.26
CA ARG A 65 3.19 -11.08 -24.98
C ARG A 65 2.20 -11.61 -26.04
N ARG A 66 2.34 -12.87 -26.48
CA ARG A 66 1.39 -13.52 -27.41
C ARG A 66 0.25 -14.25 -26.70
N ALA A 67 0.49 -14.76 -25.50
CA ALA A 67 -0.46 -15.53 -24.71
C ALA A 67 -0.02 -15.47 -23.24
N TYR A 68 -0.67 -14.58 -22.48
CA TYR A 68 -0.54 -14.53 -21.04
C TYR A 68 -1.66 -15.33 -20.39
N HIS A 69 -1.36 -15.97 -19.27
CA HIS A 69 -2.33 -16.62 -18.40
C HIS A 69 -2.26 -15.97 -17.03
N ARG A 70 -3.41 -15.59 -16.47
CA ARG A 70 -3.53 -14.92 -15.17
C ARG A 70 -4.26 -15.84 -14.21
N PHE A 71 -3.82 -15.87 -12.96
CA PHE A 71 -4.35 -16.75 -11.93
C PHE A 71 -3.97 -16.21 -10.55
N LEU A 72 -4.66 -16.67 -9.52
CA LEU A 72 -4.28 -16.42 -8.13
C LEU A 72 -3.56 -17.65 -7.57
N THR A 73 -2.55 -17.44 -6.74
CA THR A 73 -1.99 -18.48 -5.87
C THR A 73 -2.22 -18.07 -4.43
N ILE A 74 -2.99 -18.87 -3.69
CA ILE A 74 -3.38 -18.57 -2.31
C ILE A 74 -2.59 -19.50 -1.38
N PHE A 75 -1.87 -18.90 -0.46
CA PHE A 75 -1.13 -19.59 0.59
C PHE A 75 -1.90 -19.44 1.89
N TRP A 76 -2.57 -20.53 2.29
CA TRP A 76 -3.34 -20.58 3.52
C TRP A 76 -2.44 -20.58 4.75
N GLN A 77 -2.73 -19.73 5.73
CA GLN A 77 -2.04 -19.78 7.01
C GLN A 77 -2.58 -20.95 7.85
N GLY A 78 -1.67 -21.66 8.51
CA GLY A 78 -1.97 -22.75 9.42
C GLY A 78 -2.25 -22.25 10.84
N PRO A 79 -2.85 -23.08 11.70
CA PRO A 79 -3.15 -22.74 13.09
C PRO A 79 -1.90 -22.50 13.96
N ASP A 80 -0.71 -22.87 13.50
CA ASP A 80 0.59 -22.61 14.11
C ASP A 80 1.35 -21.46 13.43
N SER A 81 0.63 -20.56 12.76
CA SER A 81 1.15 -19.45 11.93
C SER A 81 2.00 -19.90 10.74
N SER A 82 2.02 -21.19 10.39
CA SER A 82 2.85 -21.73 9.32
C SER A 82 2.22 -21.63 7.93
N PHE A 83 3.05 -21.61 6.89
CA PHE A 83 2.60 -21.72 5.50
C PHE A 83 3.01 -23.05 4.88
N ASN A 84 2.04 -23.91 4.55
CA ASN A 84 2.28 -25.20 3.89
C ASN A 84 2.16 -25.10 2.37
N LEU A 85 3.29 -25.04 1.68
CA LEU A 85 3.36 -24.91 0.21
C LEU A 85 2.63 -26.00 -0.57
N LYS A 86 2.49 -27.20 -0.01
CA LYS A 86 1.78 -28.30 -0.70
C LYS A 86 0.26 -28.11 -0.71
N GLN A 87 -0.24 -27.18 0.09
CA GLN A 87 -1.66 -26.87 0.25
C GLN A 87 -2.05 -25.55 -0.41
N ALA A 88 -1.14 -24.90 -1.14
CA ALA A 88 -1.47 -23.69 -1.87
C ALA A 88 -2.53 -23.95 -2.94
N THR A 89 -3.52 -23.06 -3.04
CA THR A 89 -4.61 -23.15 -4.00
C THR A 89 -4.30 -22.28 -5.21
N VAL A 90 -4.34 -22.86 -6.42
CA VAL A 90 -4.14 -22.13 -7.68
C VAL A 90 -5.48 -21.97 -8.38
N LEU A 91 -5.98 -20.74 -8.43
CA LEU A 91 -7.25 -20.39 -9.09
C LEU A 91 -6.99 -19.76 -10.45
N LYS A 92 -7.26 -20.49 -11.52
CA LYS A 92 -7.15 -19.96 -12.90
C LYS A 92 -8.30 -18.99 -13.18
N LEU A 93 -7.96 -17.80 -13.65
CA LEU A 93 -8.95 -16.77 -13.96
C LEU A 93 -9.30 -16.75 -15.45
N PRO A 94 -10.58 -16.49 -15.81
CA PRO A 94 -10.98 -16.28 -17.18
C PRO A 94 -10.24 -15.10 -17.81
N PRO A 95 -9.95 -15.15 -19.12
CA PRO A 95 -9.31 -14.03 -19.81
C PRO A 95 -10.09 -12.72 -19.74
N GLU A 96 -11.41 -12.74 -19.48
CA GLU A 96 -12.23 -11.53 -19.34
C GLU A 96 -12.11 -10.78 -18.01
N VAL A 97 -11.47 -11.35 -16.97
CA VAL A 97 -11.33 -10.69 -15.66
C VAL A 97 -10.48 -9.43 -15.78
N ILE A 98 -10.96 -8.32 -15.22
CA ILE A 98 -10.32 -7.01 -15.23
C ILE A 98 -9.73 -6.70 -13.85
N GLN A 99 -10.59 -6.64 -12.84
CA GLN A 99 -10.24 -6.40 -11.44
C GLN A 99 -10.71 -7.58 -10.58
N VAL A 100 -10.04 -7.79 -9.45
CA VAL A 100 -10.39 -8.82 -8.45
C VAL A 100 -10.48 -8.17 -7.08
N ASP A 101 -11.41 -8.69 -6.28
CA ASP A 101 -11.60 -8.33 -4.89
C ASP A 101 -12.04 -9.57 -4.08
N PHE A 102 -12.00 -9.47 -2.75
CA PHE A 102 -12.32 -10.55 -1.83
C PHE A 102 -13.32 -10.09 -0.79
N GLY A 103 -14.47 -10.75 -0.72
CA GLY A 103 -15.55 -10.31 0.16
C GLY A 103 -16.69 -11.30 0.21
N GLN A 104 -17.68 -10.99 1.05
CA GLN A 104 -18.76 -11.89 1.41
C GLN A 104 -19.99 -11.70 0.50
N VAL A 105 -19.99 -12.35 -0.66
CA VAL A 105 -21.00 -12.11 -1.70
C VAL A 105 -22.15 -13.12 -1.69
N ASP A 106 -21.96 -14.29 -1.10
CA ASP A 106 -22.96 -15.37 -1.17
C ASP A 106 -23.65 -15.72 0.16
N GLY A 107 -23.09 -15.24 1.28
CA GLY A 107 -23.63 -15.40 2.62
C GLY A 107 -23.22 -16.64 3.38
N LYS A 108 -22.27 -17.40 2.86
CA LYS A 108 -21.71 -18.56 3.55
C LYS A 108 -20.33 -18.21 4.12
N PRO A 109 -19.90 -18.84 5.22
CA PRO A 109 -18.60 -18.57 5.82
C PRO A 109 -17.43 -18.65 4.82
N GLY A 110 -16.45 -17.77 5.00
CA GLY A 110 -15.32 -17.56 4.12
C GLY A 110 -15.57 -16.47 3.06
N LEU A 111 -14.49 -15.85 2.60
CA LEU A 111 -14.54 -14.80 1.58
C LEU A 111 -14.49 -15.41 0.17
N GLU A 112 -15.32 -14.90 -0.74
CA GLU A 112 -15.31 -15.27 -2.14
C GLU A 112 -14.26 -14.48 -2.94
N VAL A 113 -13.85 -15.01 -4.10
CA VAL A 113 -13.10 -14.21 -5.09
C VAL A 113 -14.09 -13.59 -6.05
N ALA A 114 -14.36 -12.30 -5.91
CA ALA A 114 -15.17 -11.52 -6.83
C ALA A 114 -14.31 -10.87 -7.91
N ALA A 115 -14.89 -10.61 -9.08
CA ALA A 115 -14.17 -10.03 -10.19
C ALA A 115 -15.06 -9.23 -11.14
N VAL A 116 -14.55 -8.05 -11.51
CA VAL A 116 -15.13 -7.19 -12.55
C VAL A 116 -14.73 -7.71 -13.92
N THR A 117 -15.71 -7.80 -14.83
CA THR A 117 -15.49 -8.08 -16.25
C THR A 117 -16.05 -6.95 -17.11
N GLY A 118 -15.83 -6.99 -18.43
CA GLY A 118 -16.46 -6.05 -19.37
C GLY A 118 -18.00 -6.12 -19.39
N ARG A 119 -18.60 -7.18 -18.83
CA ARG A 119 -20.03 -7.50 -18.95
C ARG A 119 -20.74 -7.72 -17.61
N GLY A 120 -20.05 -7.54 -16.49
CA GLY A 120 -20.65 -7.63 -15.16
C GLY A 120 -19.65 -8.06 -14.09
N ILE A 121 -20.17 -8.30 -12.89
CA ILE A 121 -19.46 -8.91 -11.77
C ILE A 121 -19.73 -10.40 -11.75
N PHE A 122 -18.68 -11.15 -11.52
CA PHE A 122 -18.68 -12.60 -11.36
C PHE A 122 -17.91 -12.95 -10.11
N TYR A 123 -18.08 -14.17 -9.63
CA TYR A 123 -17.34 -14.63 -8.47
C TYR A 123 -17.09 -16.13 -8.50
N TYR A 124 -16.18 -16.54 -7.63
CA TYR A 124 -15.94 -17.91 -7.26
C TYR A 124 -16.39 -18.14 -5.81
N PRO A 125 -17.42 -18.98 -5.58
CA PRO A 125 -17.85 -19.36 -4.23
C PRO A 125 -16.68 -19.97 -3.44
N ASN A 126 -16.52 -19.61 -2.17
CA ASN A 126 -15.54 -20.25 -1.31
C ASN A 126 -15.99 -21.69 -0.98
N GLN A 127 -15.06 -22.64 -0.98
CA GLN A 127 -15.29 -24.05 -0.71
C GLN A 127 -14.15 -24.67 0.09
N ASP A 128 -13.99 -24.28 1.35
CA ASP A 128 -13.02 -24.85 2.32
C ASP A 128 -11.61 -24.94 1.71
N ARG A 129 -10.97 -23.77 1.60
CA ARG A 129 -9.66 -23.60 0.96
C ARG A 129 -9.62 -23.92 -0.54
N GLY A 130 -10.78 -24.14 -1.16
CA GLY A 130 -11.00 -24.27 -2.59
C GLY A 130 -12.01 -23.25 -3.10
N PHE A 131 -12.26 -23.29 -4.42
CA PHE A 131 -13.18 -22.38 -5.09
C PHE A 131 -14.12 -23.13 -6.02
N GLY A 132 -15.40 -22.75 -5.98
CA GLY A 132 -16.47 -23.31 -6.78
C GLY A 132 -16.43 -22.92 -8.26
N PRO A 133 -17.53 -23.10 -9.00
CA PRO A 133 -17.61 -22.69 -10.39
C PRO A 133 -17.71 -21.17 -10.55
N TRP A 134 -17.15 -20.65 -11.65
CA TRP A 134 -17.29 -19.26 -12.07
C TRP A 134 -18.76 -18.89 -12.28
N THR A 135 -19.28 -17.98 -11.46
CA THR A 135 -20.72 -17.69 -11.36
C THR A 135 -20.98 -16.20 -11.61
N GLU A 136 -22.01 -15.89 -12.42
CA GLU A 136 -22.44 -14.51 -12.66
C GLU A 136 -23.16 -13.98 -11.42
N LEU A 137 -22.73 -12.82 -10.92
CA LEU A 137 -23.35 -12.15 -9.77
C LEU A 137 -24.25 -11.00 -10.24
N ILE A 138 -23.68 -10.09 -11.04
CA ILE A 138 -24.36 -8.91 -11.56
C ILE A 138 -24.06 -8.81 -13.05
N ALA A 139 -25.09 -8.69 -13.88
CA ALA A 139 -24.93 -8.38 -15.30
C ALA A 139 -24.92 -6.85 -15.52
N GLY A 140 -23.92 -6.33 -16.23
CA GLY A 140 -23.84 -4.90 -16.50
C GLY A 140 -22.52 -4.48 -17.16
N ALA A 141 -22.56 -3.48 -18.03
CA ALA A 141 -21.33 -2.94 -18.61
C ALA A 141 -20.50 -2.22 -17.54
N SER A 142 -19.19 -2.48 -17.53
CA SER A 142 -18.20 -1.76 -16.71
C SER A 142 -17.50 -0.67 -17.51
N LEU A 143 -17.02 0.37 -16.82
CA LEU A 143 -16.19 1.43 -17.39
C LEU A 143 -14.93 0.88 -18.08
N PHE A 144 -14.33 -0.15 -17.50
CA PHE A 144 -13.05 -0.68 -17.97
C PHE A 144 -13.17 -1.43 -19.31
N ALA A 145 -14.32 -2.06 -19.56
CA ALA A 145 -14.74 -2.74 -20.80
C ALA A 145 -13.86 -3.88 -21.32
N LYS A 146 -12.53 -3.84 -21.14
CA LYS A 146 -11.56 -4.83 -21.57
C LYS A 146 -10.47 -5.05 -20.53
N PRO A 147 -10.05 -6.31 -20.33
CA PRO A 147 -9.00 -6.67 -19.41
C PRO A 147 -7.61 -6.31 -19.95
N ARG A 148 -6.68 -6.04 -19.03
CA ARG A 148 -5.26 -6.04 -19.36
C ARG A 148 -4.78 -7.48 -19.53
N PRO A 149 -4.21 -7.86 -20.69
CA PRO A 149 -3.78 -9.24 -20.89
C PRO A 149 -2.60 -9.60 -19.99
N ASP A 150 -1.81 -8.62 -19.58
CA ASP A 150 -0.50 -8.82 -18.96
C ASP A 150 -0.46 -8.43 -17.48
N PHE A 151 -1.56 -8.00 -16.88
CA PHE A 151 -1.65 -7.61 -15.49
C PHE A 151 -3.05 -7.94 -14.95
N LEU A 152 -3.12 -8.16 -13.64
CA LEU A 152 -4.37 -8.39 -12.91
C LEU A 152 -4.40 -7.36 -11.79
N ASP A 153 -5.43 -6.55 -11.76
CA ASP A 153 -5.54 -5.44 -10.82
C ASP A 153 -6.39 -5.88 -9.61
N TYR A 154 -5.90 -5.66 -8.39
CA TYR A 154 -6.75 -5.62 -7.20
C TYR A 154 -7.47 -4.27 -7.17
N TYR A 155 -8.74 -4.28 -6.78
CA TYR A 155 -9.50 -3.05 -6.52
C TYR A 155 -10.61 -3.35 -5.53
N ASP A 156 -10.66 -2.61 -4.44
CA ASP A 156 -11.68 -2.69 -3.40
C ASP A 156 -13.01 -2.10 -3.92
N PHE A 157 -13.82 -2.95 -4.56
CA PHE A 157 -15.16 -2.62 -5.02
C PHE A 157 -16.26 -3.26 -4.16
N LEU A 158 -15.89 -4.16 -3.24
CA LEU A 158 -16.73 -4.73 -2.20
C LEU A 158 -16.38 -4.06 -0.87
N SER A 159 -17.18 -3.08 -0.47
CA SER A 159 -16.94 -2.34 0.76
C SER A 159 -18.25 -2.06 1.48
N ASP A 160 -18.20 -1.91 2.79
CA ASP A 160 -19.36 -1.52 3.61
C ASP A 160 -19.63 -0.02 3.40
N TRP A 161 -20.32 0.31 2.30
CA TRP A 161 -20.51 1.68 1.86
C TRP A 161 -21.58 2.39 2.68
N ASP A 162 -22.48 1.64 3.31
CA ASP A 162 -23.55 2.19 4.13
C ASP A 162 -23.30 2.13 5.66
N GLY A 163 -22.27 1.42 6.10
CA GLY A 163 -21.88 1.26 7.50
C GLY A 163 -22.75 0.27 8.29
N ASP A 164 -23.49 -0.61 7.61
CA ASP A 164 -24.35 -1.62 8.25
C ASP A 164 -23.61 -2.92 8.62
N GLY A 165 -22.32 -3.02 8.28
CA GLY A 165 -21.47 -4.18 8.51
C GLY A 165 -21.55 -5.23 7.39
N ARG A 166 -22.20 -4.93 6.27
CA ARG A 166 -22.24 -5.77 5.07
C ARG A 166 -21.72 -4.99 3.88
N GLU A 167 -21.02 -5.70 2.99
CA GLU A 167 -20.41 -5.07 1.84
C GLU A 167 -21.43 -4.84 0.70
N GLU A 168 -21.43 -3.64 0.15
CA GLU A 168 -22.05 -3.30 -1.13
C GLU A 168 -21.02 -3.41 -2.26
N ILE A 169 -21.53 -3.61 -3.48
CA ILE A 169 -20.72 -3.61 -4.70
C ILE A 169 -20.81 -2.25 -5.38
N LEU A 170 -19.66 -1.62 -5.63
CA LEU A 170 -19.53 -0.45 -6.48
C LEU A 170 -19.07 -0.82 -7.89
N LEU A 171 -19.94 -0.63 -8.89
CA LEU A 171 -19.60 -0.84 -10.30
C LEU A 171 -19.53 0.48 -11.05
N TYR A 172 -18.31 0.88 -11.44
CA TYR A 172 -18.10 2.01 -12.35
C TYR A 172 -18.65 1.74 -13.75
N GLN A 173 -19.37 2.72 -14.28
CA GLN A 173 -19.82 2.81 -15.67
C GLN A 173 -19.31 4.12 -16.31
N PHE A 174 -19.59 4.34 -17.59
CA PHE A 174 -18.99 5.45 -18.35
C PHE A 174 -19.42 6.85 -17.88
N ASP A 175 -20.60 6.98 -17.29
CA ASP A 175 -21.20 8.26 -16.90
C ASP A 175 -21.76 8.28 -15.46
N GLN A 176 -21.60 7.18 -14.73
CA GLN A 176 -22.13 6.95 -13.39
C GLN A 176 -21.42 5.77 -12.73
N ALA A 177 -21.58 5.60 -11.43
CA ALA A 177 -21.34 4.35 -10.72
C ALA A 177 -22.67 3.79 -10.21
N LYS A 178 -22.74 2.48 -10.08
CA LYS A 178 -23.89 1.79 -9.49
C LYS A 178 -23.49 1.15 -8.19
N LEU A 179 -24.29 1.37 -7.15
CA LEU A 179 -24.16 0.71 -5.86
C LEU A 179 -25.19 -0.42 -5.81
N TYR A 180 -24.73 -1.63 -5.54
CA TYR A 180 -25.58 -2.79 -5.37
C TYR A 180 -25.50 -3.27 -3.93
N ARG A 181 -26.65 -3.36 -3.28
CA ARG A 181 -26.77 -3.92 -1.93
C ARG A 181 -27.17 -5.36 -1.99
N ARG A 182 -26.64 -6.12 -1.04
CA ARG A 182 -26.99 -7.51 -0.86
C ARG A 182 -28.37 -7.63 -0.21
N GLY A 183 -29.26 -8.40 -0.82
CA GLY A 183 -30.55 -8.75 -0.21
C GLY A 183 -30.39 -9.83 0.87
N ASP A 184 -31.50 -10.36 1.39
CA ASP A 184 -31.52 -11.41 2.44
C ASP A 184 -30.89 -12.78 2.02
N GLY A 185 -30.29 -12.88 0.82
CA GLY A 185 -29.62 -14.06 0.27
C GLY A 185 -28.35 -13.69 -0.51
N ALA A 186 -27.99 -14.49 -1.53
CA ALA A 186 -26.82 -14.23 -2.41
C ALA A 186 -27.12 -13.24 -3.56
N ALA A 187 -28.35 -12.71 -3.62
CA ALA A 187 -28.76 -11.83 -4.71
C ALA A 187 -28.45 -10.37 -4.36
N PHE A 188 -27.60 -9.75 -5.19
CA PHE A 188 -27.39 -8.31 -5.17
C PHE A 188 -28.48 -7.63 -6.00
N GLN A 189 -29.02 -6.53 -5.46
CA GLN A 189 -29.99 -5.70 -6.15
C GLN A 189 -29.38 -4.33 -6.37
N GLU A 190 -29.59 -3.78 -7.57
CA GLU A 190 -29.23 -2.39 -7.83
C GLU A 190 -30.02 -1.51 -6.88
N GLU A 191 -29.30 -0.77 -6.05
CA GLU A 191 -29.93 0.11 -5.09
C GLU A 191 -29.85 1.56 -5.57
N GLN A 192 -28.66 1.99 -5.98
CA GLN A 192 -28.39 3.39 -6.23
C GLN A 192 -27.55 3.62 -7.48
N THR A 193 -27.74 4.79 -8.07
CA THR A 193 -26.88 5.33 -9.13
C THR A 193 -26.22 6.60 -8.59
N LEU A 194 -24.90 6.69 -8.71
CA LEU A 194 -24.11 7.82 -8.22
C LEU A 194 -23.39 8.50 -9.38
N ARG A 195 -23.51 9.82 -9.50
CA ARG A 195 -22.75 10.63 -10.47
C ARG A 195 -21.45 11.09 -9.84
N LEU A 196 -20.49 10.18 -9.77
CA LEU A 196 -19.14 10.46 -9.27
C LEU A 196 -18.39 11.44 -10.18
N PRO A 197 -17.51 12.30 -9.64
CA PRO A 197 -16.73 13.28 -10.40
C PRO A 197 -15.57 12.61 -11.17
N ILE A 198 -15.89 11.79 -12.18
CA ILE A 198 -14.90 11.16 -13.06
C ILE A 198 -14.23 12.22 -13.95
N GLU A 199 -12.90 12.32 -13.87
CA GLU A 199 -12.13 13.17 -14.77
C GLU A 199 -11.78 12.42 -16.06
N ILE A 200 -11.82 13.14 -17.19
CA ILE A 200 -11.55 12.60 -18.52
C ILE A 200 -10.46 13.42 -19.21
N ASP A 201 -9.30 12.81 -19.49
CA ASP A 201 -8.30 13.33 -20.42
C ASP A 201 -8.56 12.73 -21.79
N LEU A 202 -8.81 13.60 -22.76
CA LEU A 202 -9.10 13.21 -24.13
C LEU A 202 -8.25 14.06 -25.08
N GLY A 203 -7.52 13.39 -25.96
CA GLY A 203 -6.69 14.10 -26.93
C GLY A 203 -5.71 13.21 -27.68
N PRO A 204 -5.07 13.73 -28.74
CA PRO A 204 -4.01 13.03 -29.43
C PRO A 204 -2.76 12.92 -28.54
N PRO A 205 -2.08 11.75 -28.45
CA PRO A 205 -0.84 11.61 -27.68
C PRO A 205 0.25 12.59 -28.14
N ASN A 206 0.25 12.96 -29.43
CA ASN A 206 1.15 13.95 -29.99
C ASN A 206 0.35 14.99 -30.79
N PRO A 207 0.34 16.28 -30.38
CA PRO A 207 -0.49 17.31 -31.02
C PRO A 207 0.03 17.79 -32.38
N ILE A 208 1.16 17.26 -32.88
CA ILE A 208 1.76 17.70 -34.17
C ILE A 208 0.95 17.16 -35.37
N ARG A 209 -0.11 17.89 -35.70
CA ARG A 209 -1.09 17.57 -36.74
C ARG A 209 -0.51 17.47 -38.16
N TYR A 210 0.54 18.25 -38.45
CA TYR A 210 1.14 18.35 -39.80
C TYR A 210 1.85 17.08 -40.29
N VAL A 211 2.26 16.19 -39.37
CA VAL A 211 3.00 14.96 -39.73
C VAL A 211 2.08 13.73 -39.71
N ARG A 212 0.89 13.83 -39.09
CA ARG A 212 -0.08 12.73 -39.00
C ARG A 212 -1.51 13.25 -39.21
N PRO A 213 -2.03 13.24 -40.45
CA PRO A 213 -3.39 13.71 -40.75
C PRO A 213 -4.49 12.88 -40.06
N HIS A 214 -4.17 11.67 -39.63
CA HIS A 214 -4.98 10.83 -38.73
C HIS A 214 -4.16 10.51 -37.46
N PRO A 215 -4.12 11.40 -36.45
CA PRO A 215 -3.43 11.09 -35.21
C PRO A 215 -4.18 9.98 -34.47
N SER A 216 -3.44 9.15 -33.74
CA SER A 216 -4.06 8.32 -32.70
C SER A 216 -4.73 9.22 -31.66
N PHE A 217 -5.75 8.69 -31.00
CA PHE A 217 -6.46 9.39 -29.93
C PHE A 217 -6.35 8.57 -28.65
N ARG A 218 -6.13 9.24 -27.53
CA ARG A 218 -6.17 8.64 -26.20
C ARG A 218 -7.38 9.19 -25.47
N VAL A 219 -8.06 8.31 -24.75
CA VAL A 219 -9.01 8.65 -23.70
C VAL A 219 -8.49 7.98 -22.43
N ALA A 220 -8.41 8.73 -21.34
CA ALA A 220 -8.11 8.23 -20.01
C ALA A 220 -9.22 8.73 -19.07
N TYR A 221 -9.77 7.80 -18.31
CA TYR A 221 -10.74 8.07 -17.25
C TYR A 221 -10.02 7.91 -15.92
N TRP A 222 -10.28 8.83 -15.01
CA TRP A 222 -9.85 8.71 -13.62
C TRP A 222 -11.07 8.73 -12.73
N SER A 223 -11.31 7.58 -12.10
CA SER A 223 -12.21 7.47 -10.97
C SER A 223 -11.66 8.28 -9.80
N PRO A 224 -12.52 8.94 -9.01
CA PRO A 224 -12.08 9.60 -7.79
C PRO A 224 -11.59 8.58 -6.76
N GLN A 225 -10.82 9.04 -5.77
CA GLN A 225 -10.70 8.36 -4.49
C GLN A 225 -12.02 8.50 -3.74
N LEU A 226 -12.41 7.46 -3.02
CA LEU A 226 -13.65 7.42 -2.24
C LEU A 226 -13.31 7.17 -0.78
N ASP A 227 -13.86 7.99 0.09
CA ASP A 227 -13.71 7.90 1.54
C ASP A 227 -15.11 7.97 2.20
N LEU A 228 -15.29 7.30 3.34
CA LEU A 228 -16.56 7.25 4.10
C LEU A 228 -16.36 7.85 5.49
N LEU A 229 -16.73 9.12 5.64
CA LEU A 229 -16.52 9.89 6.87
C LEU A 229 -17.70 10.84 7.06
N ASP A 230 -18.09 11.10 8.31
CA ASP A 230 -19.20 12.00 8.62
C ASP A 230 -18.81 13.45 8.31
N PHE A 231 -19.37 14.02 7.26
CA PHE A 231 -19.05 15.39 6.85
C PHE A 231 -19.89 16.41 7.63
N ASN A 232 -21.13 16.07 7.97
CA ASN A 232 -22.10 17.03 8.52
C ASN A 232 -22.29 16.92 10.06
N ALA A 233 -21.61 15.96 10.70
CA ALA A 233 -21.72 15.55 12.10
C ALA A 233 -23.11 15.12 12.56
N ASP A 234 -23.77 14.31 11.73
CA ASP A 234 -25.04 13.68 12.10
C ASP A 234 -24.89 12.22 12.60
N GLY A 235 -23.64 11.77 12.73
CA GLY A 235 -23.23 10.46 13.21
C GLY A 235 -23.29 9.35 12.15
N ARG A 236 -23.47 9.70 10.87
CA ARG A 236 -23.49 8.75 9.75
C ARG A 236 -22.33 9.01 8.78
N PRO A 237 -21.68 7.97 8.24
CA PRO A 237 -20.62 8.17 7.27
C PRO A 237 -21.20 8.71 5.96
N ASP A 238 -20.66 9.83 5.48
CA ASP A 238 -20.97 10.40 4.18
C ASP A 238 -19.95 9.92 3.14
N LEU A 239 -20.38 9.73 1.89
CA LEU A 239 -19.47 9.36 0.81
C LEU A 239 -18.80 10.61 0.24
N ILE A 240 -17.48 10.65 0.31
CA ILE A 240 -16.66 11.78 -0.15
C ILE A 240 -15.79 11.30 -1.31
N ALA A 241 -16.02 11.89 -2.48
CA ALA A 241 -15.28 11.56 -3.70
C ALA A 241 -14.29 12.68 -4.02
N THR A 242 -12.98 12.38 -4.00
CA THR A 242 -11.92 13.34 -4.26
C THR A 242 -11.15 13.06 -5.55
N ASN A 243 -10.77 14.11 -6.26
CA ASN A 243 -9.86 14.01 -7.39
C ASN A 243 -9.10 15.32 -7.58
N SER A 244 -7.76 15.25 -7.59
CA SER A 244 -6.82 16.36 -7.80
C SER A 244 -7.05 17.57 -6.89
N ASP A 245 -8.02 18.43 -7.21
CA ASP A 245 -8.35 19.67 -6.50
C ASP A 245 -9.86 19.83 -6.19
N GLN A 246 -10.64 18.76 -6.37
CA GLN A 246 -12.07 18.73 -6.13
C GLN A 246 -12.46 17.67 -5.13
N ALA A 247 -13.44 18.01 -4.30
CA ALA A 247 -14.15 17.07 -3.44
C ALA A 247 -15.66 17.18 -3.69
N ALA A 248 -16.34 16.04 -3.81
CA ALA A 248 -17.78 15.95 -3.94
C ALA A 248 -18.34 15.12 -2.78
N VAL A 249 -19.28 15.68 -2.03
CA VAL A 249 -19.85 15.04 -0.83
C VAL A 249 -21.26 14.58 -1.14
N PHE A 250 -21.55 13.32 -0.82
CA PHE A 250 -22.87 12.70 -0.91
C PHE A 250 -23.34 12.38 0.52
N LEU A 251 -24.28 13.19 1.01
CA LEU A 251 -24.77 13.01 2.39
C LEU A 251 -25.61 11.75 2.52
N GLN A 252 -25.30 10.93 3.52
CA GLN A 252 -26.01 9.69 3.78
C GLN A 252 -27.35 9.96 4.47
N ASN A 253 -28.42 9.35 3.95
CA ASN A 253 -29.72 9.41 4.59
C ASN A 253 -29.85 8.38 5.74
N ALA A 254 -30.94 8.47 6.51
CA ALA A 254 -31.18 7.58 7.65
C ALA A 254 -31.43 6.09 7.30
N GLN A 255 -31.43 5.74 6.01
CA GLN A 255 -31.56 4.38 5.49
C GLN A 255 -30.24 3.87 4.87
N GLY A 256 -29.12 4.58 5.08
CA GLY A 256 -27.80 4.21 4.56
C GLY A 256 -27.56 4.61 3.10
N GLY A 257 -28.51 5.28 2.45
CA GLY A 257 -28.42 5.60 1.03
C GLY A 257 -27.86 6.99 0.72
N PHE A 258 -27.26 7.13 -0.46
CA PHE A 258 -26.74 8.39 -1.00
C PHE A 258 -27.63 9.00 -2.11
N PRO A 259 -27.61 10.33 -2.32
CA PRO A 259 -28.27 10.97 -3.45
C PRO A 259 -27.57 10.68 -4.80
N GLU A 260 -28.29 10.76 -5.92
CA GLU A 260 -27.69 10.52 -7.26
C GLU A 260 -26.59 11.52 -7.61
N LYS A 261 -26.72 12.76 -7.13
CA LYS A 261 -25.75 13.85 -7.35
C LYS A 261 -25.17 14.28 -6.02
N PRO A 262 -23.94 14.83 -6.01
CA PRO A 262 -23.35 15.35 -4.78
C PRO A 262 -24.29 16.36 -4.10
N SER A 263 -24.41 16.25 -2.78
CA SER A 263 -25.05 17.25 -1.93
C SER A 263 -24.26 18.55 -1.92
N SER A 264 -22.94 18.47 -2.05
CA SER A 264 -22.02 19.62 -2.10
C SER A 264 -20.80 19.29 -2.95
N SER A 265 -20.16 20.32 -3.51
CA SER A 265 -18.93 20.17 -4.29
C SER A 265 -18.00 21.35 -4.02
N PHE A 266 -16.73 21.05 -3.82
CA PHE A 266 -15.70 21.99 -3.42
C PHE A 266 -14.58 22.00 -4.44
N PHE A 267 -14.00 23.18 -4.67
CA PHE A 267 -12.86 23.38 -5.56
C PHE A 267 -11.80 24.18 -4.82
N PHE A 268 -10.62 23.61 -4.62
CA PHE A 268 -9.60 24.14 -3.71
C PHE A 268 -8.56 25.04 -4.36
N ASP A 269 -8.58 25.15 -5.70
CA ASP A 269 -7.63 25.97 -6.48
C ASP A 269 -6.16 25.75 -6.05
N LEU A 270 -5.73 24.49 -6.08
CA LEU A 270 -4.44 24.08 -5.50
C LEU A 270 -3.23 24.33 -6.41
N LEU A 271 -3.44 24.50 -7.72
CA LEU A 271 -2.38 24.58 -8.74
C LEU A 271 -2.40 25.94 -9.47
N GLN A 272 -1.21 26.49 -9.75
CA GLN A 272 -1.07 27.76 -10.49
C GLN A 272 -1.49 27.62 -11.96
N GLU A 273 -1.85 28.73 -12.64
CA GLU A 273 -2.32 28.70 -14.03
C GLU A 273 -1.34 28.04 -15.00
N GLU A 274 -0.04 28.29 -14.86
CA GLU A 274 1.00 27.68 -15.70
C GLU A 274 1.14 26.17 -15.48
N GLU A 275 0.80 25.68 -14.29
CA GLU A 275 0.82 24.26 -13.92
C GLU A 275 -0.45 23.55 -14.39
N ARG A 276 -1.58 24.27 -14.48
CA ARG A 276 -2.84 23.78 -15.05
C ARG A 276 -2.70 23.41 -16.53
N ASP A 277 -1.80 24.05 -17.28
CA ASP A 277 -1.59 23.77 -18.70
C ASP A 277 -0.83 22.46 -18.97
N PHE A 278 -0.07 21.95 -17.99
CA PHE A 278 0.54 20.62 -18.02
C PHE A 278 -0.49 19.54 -17.64
N ARG A 279 -1.58 19.47 -18.39
CA ARG A 279 -2.76 18.59 -18.17
C ARG A 279 -2.47 17.09 -18.05
N ARG A 280 -1.26 16.63 -18.34
CA ARG A 280 -0.93 15.19 -18.42
C ARG A 280 -0.37 14.59 -17.13
N ASP A 281 0.00 15.41 -16.14
CA ASP A 281 0.66 14.95 -14.91
C ASP A 281 0.06 15.55 -13.62
N ARG A 282 -1.16 16.09 -13.69
CA ARG A 282 -1.84 16.75 -12.54
C ARG A 282 -1.93 15.85 -11.31
N GLN A 283 -2.15 14.56 -11.52
CA GLN A 283 -2.35 13.58 -10.45
C GLN A 283 -1.08 13.26 -9.65
N GLY A 284 0.11 13.54 -10.20
CA GLY A 284 1.36 13.46 -9.45
C GLY A 284 1.72 14.74 -8.70
N MET A 285 0.97 15.84 -8.93
CA MET A 285 1.30 17.17 -8.42
C MET A 285 0.39 17.64 -7.28
N SER A 286 -0.84 17.12 -7.19
CA SER A 286 -1.76 17.38 -6.07
C SER A 286 -2.48 16.11 -5.63
N ILE A 287 -2.48 15.85 -4.32
CA ILE A 287 -3.19 14.72 -3.70
C ILE A 287 -4.09 15.27 -2.60
N LEU A 288 -5.37 14.88 -2.62
CA LEU A 288 -6.32 15.10 -1.54
C LEU A 288 -6.44 13.82 -0.71
N ASN A 289 -6.44 13.94 0.61
CA ASN A 289 -6.77 12.87 1.54
C ASN A 289 -7.90 13.37 2.44
N VAL A 290 -8.90 12.52 2.67
CA VAL A 290 -9.99 12.79 3.60
C VAL A 290 -9.85 11.84 4.78
N VAL A 291 -9.82 12.41 5.98
CA VAL A 291 -9.53 11.66 7.22
C VAL A 291 -9.99 12.52 8.40
N ASP A 292 -10.46 11.89 9.47
CA ASP A 292 -10.66 12.57 10.76
C ASP A 292 -9.28 12.72 11.43
N LEU A 293 -8.72 13.92 11.39
CA LEU A 293 -7.36 14.18 11.87
C LEU A 293 -7.33 14.45 13.38
N ASP A 294 -8.39 15.03 13.95
CA ASP A 294 -8.46 15.45 15.35
C ASP A 294 -9.41 14.62 16.23
N GLY A 295 -9.86 13.48 15.71
CA GLY A 295 -10.67 12.52 16.44
C GLY A 295 -12.06 13.06 16.82
N ASP A 296 -12.52 14.14 16.17
CA ASP A 296 -13.81 14.77 16.49
C ASP A 296 -15.01 14.07 15.81
N GLY A 297 -14.72 13.06 15.01
CA GLY A 297 -15.68 12.26 14.25
C GLY A 297 -16.08 12.88 12.93
N ARG A 298 -15.49 14.01 12.52
CA ARG A 298 -15.80 14.68 11.24
C ARG A 298 -14.72 14.45 10.19
N ALA A 299 -15.13 14.53 8.94
CA ALA A 299 -14.20 14.50 7.81
C ALA A 299 -13.37 15.80 7.74
N ASP A 300 -12.05 15.70 7.90
CA ASP A 300 -11.11 16.76 7.51
C ASP A 300 -10.53 16.49 6.12
N LEU A 301 -9.90 17.51 5.53
CA LEU A 301 -9.21 17.39 4.27
C LEU A 301 -7.76 17.86 4.38
N LEU A 302 -6.86 17.04 3.85
CA LEU A 302 -5.47 17.38 3.64
C LEU A 302 -5.16 17.43 2.15
N ALA A 303 -4.58 18.55 1.71
CA ALA A 303 -4.11 18.73 0.35
C ALA A 303 -2.59 18.84 0.32
N ASN A 304 -1.92 17.92 -0.38
CA ASN A 304 -0.49 18.01 -0.68
C ASN A 304 -0.30 18.52 -2.11
N THR A 305 0.54 19.54 -2.29
CA THR A 305 0.92 20.04 -3.62
C THR A 305 2.43 20.11 -3.77
N GLN A 306 2.95 19.84 -4.96
CA GLN A 306 4.36 20.02 -5.28
C GLN A 306 4.54 21.05 -6.40
N GLU A 307 5.41 22.03 -6.17
CA GLU A 307 5.75 23.07 -7.14
C GLU A 307 7.24 23.09 -7.48
N GLY A 308 7.60 23.72 -8.59
CA GLY A 308 8.98 23.87 -9.04
C GLY A 308 9.52 22.67 -9.83
N ASN A 309 10.80 22.76 -10.19
CA ASN A 309 11.47 21.76 -11.01
C ASN A 309 12.30 20.79 -10.14
N LEU A 310 12.92 19.78 -10.78
CA LEU A 310 13.69 18.74 -10.08
C LEU A 310 14.77 19.27 -9.12
N ALA A 311 15.32 20.47 -9.33
CA ALA A 311 16.38 21.04 -8.50
C ALA A 311 15.89 21.91 -7.33
N ASN A 312 14.67 22.45 -7.41
CA ASN A 312 14.13 23.39 -6.42
C ASN A 312 12.69 23.05 -6.01
N ARG A 313 12.32 21.78 -6.10
CA ARG A 313 10.98 21.30 -5.81
C ARG A 313 10.62 21.55 -4.35
N LYS A 314 9.45 22.14 -4.14
CA LYS A 314 8.87 22.43 -2.82
C LYS A 314 7.56 21.68 -2.67
N SER A 315 7.27 21.26 -1.45
CA SER A 315 5.99 20.63 -1.11
C SER A 315 5.23 21.54 -0.15
N THR A 316 3.92 21.64 -0.33
CA THR A 316 3.03 22.36 0.58
C THR A 316 1.92 21.42 1.00
N VAL A 317 1.72 21.30 2.32
CA VAL A 317 0.57 20.61 2.90
C VAL A 317 -0.40 21.67 3.42
N ARG A 318 -1.67 21.57 3.03
CA ARG A 318 -2.76 22.45 3.46
C ARG A 318 -3.79 21.60 4.18
N ILE A 319 -4.27 22.07 5.32
CA ILE A 319 -5.26 21.38 6.15
C ILE A 319 -6.52 22.22 6.22
N TYR A 320 -7.66 21.56 6.04
CA TYR A 320 -9.00 22.13 6.06
C TYR A 320 -9.83 21.33 7.06
N TRP A 321 -10.08 21.91 8.23
CA TRP A 321 -10.83 21.23 9.28
C TRP A 321 -12.32 21.15 8.93
N GLY A 322 -12.94 19.99 9.11
CA GLY A 322 -14.36 19.74 8.88
C GLY A 322 -15.28 20.46 9.87
N ARG A 323 -14.75 20.84 11.04
CA ARG A 323 -15.46 21.67 12.04
C ARG A 323 -15.50 23.17 11.72
N THR A 324 -14.77 23.62 10.70
CA THR A 324 -14.75 25.03 10.25
C THR A 324 -15.48 25.19 8.91
N ASP A 325 -15.51 26.39 8.36
CA ASP A 325 -16.03 26.65 7.00
C ASP A 325 -14.91 26.71 5.95
N SER A 326 -13.80 26.02 6.22
CA SER A 326 -12.57 26.04 5.40
C SER A 326 -12.76 25.40 4.03
N TRP A 327 -13.58 24.34 3.94
CA TRP A 327 -13.93 23.67 2.70
C TRP A 327 -14.73 24.60 1.78
N GLU A 328 -15.78 25.23 2.29
CA GLU A 328 -16.64 26.17 1.56
C GLU A 328 -15.87 27.39 1.08
N LYS A 329 -14.95 27.89 1.90
CA LYS A 329 -14.12 29.05 1.57
C LYS A 329 -12.92 28.70 0.70
N ALA A 330 -12.65 27.41 0.46
CA ALA A 330 -11.42 26.92 -0.14
C ALA A 330 -10.17 27.57 0.49
N LYS A 331 -10.21 27.81 1.81
CA LYS A 331 -9.16 28.50 2.55
C LYS A 331 -8.66 27.59 3.67
N PRO A 332 -7.40 27.13 3.62
CA PRO A 332 -6.89 26.23 4.64
C PRO A 332 -6.77 26.92 5.99
N ASP A 333 -7.02 26.15 7.05
CA ASP A 333 -6.85 26.56 8.44
C ASP A 333 -5.38 26.55 8.85
N ALA A 334 -4.61 25.60 8.30
CA ALA A 334 -3.18 25.49 8.52
C ALA A 334 -2.43 25.17 7.22
N THR A 335 -1.16 25.56 7.16
CA THR A 335 -0.29 25.28 6.02
C THR A 335 1.12 24.96 6.49
N LEU A 336 1.64 23.81 6.07
CA LEU A 336 3.03 23.40 6.26
C LEU A 336 3.76 23.56 4.94
N ALA A 337 4.66 24.55 4.87
CA ALA A 337 5.49 24.80 3.70
C ALA A 337 6.86 24.12 3.87
N LEU A 338 7.20 23.23 2.94
CA LEU A 338 8.45 22.48 2.93
C LEU A 338 9.31 22.96 1.76
N ASP A 339 10.49 23.50 2.06
CA ASP A 339 11.48 23.91 1.04
C ASP A 339 12.22 22.71 0.41
N LYS A 340 11.57 21.56 0.31
CA LYS A 340 12.10 20.29 -0.21
C LYS A 340 11.01 19.48 -0.90
N ALA A 341 11.43 18.58 -1.79
CA ALA A 341 10.56 17.53 -2.31
C ALA A 341 10.24 16.54 -1.20
N ALA A 342 8.96 16.46 -0.87
CA ALA A 342 8.43 15.48 0.07
C ALA A 342 7.42 14.57 -0.62
N VAL A 343 7.47 13.28 -0.28
CA VAL A 343 6.44 12.29 -0.60
C VAL A 343 5.58 12.11 0.64
N GLY A 344 4.26 12.03 0.47
CA GLY A 344 3.30 12.05 1.57
C GLY A 344 2.67 13.44 1.80
N PRO A 345 1.91 13.64 2.89
CA PRO A 345 2.09 12.97 4.18
C PRO A 345 1.57 11.54 4.20
N LEU A 346 2.24 10.72 5.00
CA LEU A 346 1.66 9.51 5.57
C LEU A 346 0.91 9.94 6.83
N ILE A 347 -0.34 9.49 6.97
CA ILE A 347 -1.25 9.92 8.03
C ILE A 347 -1.49 8.72 8.95
N ARG A 348 -1.14 8.86 10.23
CA ARG A 348 -1.26 7.80 11.24
C ARG A 348 -1.07 8.36 12.63
N ASP A 349 -1.76 7.81 13.62
CA ASP A 349 -1.49 8.03 15.04
C ASP A 349 -0.11 7.41 15.42
N VAL A 350 0.92 8.24 15.57
CA VAL A 350 2.30 7.80 15.85
C VAL A 350 2.55 7.74 17.36
N ASP A 351 1.97 8.67 18.12
CA ASP A 351 2.21 8.78 19.56
C ASP A 351 1.11 8.15 20.45
N GLY A 352 0.09 7.58 19.83
CA GLY A 352 -0.96 6.78 20.45
C GLY A 352 -2.00 7.60 21.20
N ASP A 353 -2.18 8.87 20.87
CA ASP A 353 -3.11 9.77 21.54
C ASP A 353 -4.53 9.75 20.95
N GLY A 354 -4.71 9.08 19.80
CA GLY A 354 -5.97 8.94 19.09
C GLY A 354 -6.15 9.93 17.94
N ASP A 355 -5.35 11.00 17.90
CA ASP A 355 -5.32 11.96 16.80
C ASP A 355 -4.38 11.44 15.69
N GLN A 356 -4.55 11.95 14.47
CA GLN A 356 -3.69 11.53 13.36
C GLN A 356 -2.49 12.46 13.21
N ASP A 357 -1.30 11.88 13.14
CA ASP A 357 -0.05 12.61 12.90
C ASP A 357 0.35 12.59 11.43
N LEU A 358 1.21 13.53 11.04
CA LEU A 358 1.74 13.62 9.69
C LEU A 358 3.21 13.24 9.65
N VAL A 359 3.55 12.25 8.82
CA VAL A 359 4.93 11.84 8.54
C VAL A 359 5.30 12.19 7.10
N MET A 360 6.25 13.11 6.95
CA MET A 360 6.76 13.54 5.65
C MET A 360 8.06 12.82 5.30
N LEU A 361 8.10 12.17 4.13
CA LEU A 361 9.32 11.57 3.59
C LEU A 361 10.04 12.56 2.67
N ILE A 362 11.19 13.05 3.09
CA ILE A 362 11.96 14.05 2.36
C ILE A 362 13.13 13.41 1.61
N PHE A 363 13.18 13.69 0.31
CA PHE A 363 14.29 13.36 -0.56
C PHE A 363 15.21 14.58 -0.73
N ASP A 364 16.34 14.59 -0.04
CA ASP A 364 17.34 15.65 -0.22
C ASP A 364 18.23 15.38 -1.44
N ILE A 365 17.85 15.88 -2.61
CA ILE A 365 18.56 15.66 -3.89
C ILE A 365 19.52 16.83 -4.21
N GLY A 366 20.13 17.43 -3.18
CA GLY A 366 21.11 18.50 -3.36
C GLY A 366 22.43 18.02 -3.97
N VAL A 367 23.20 18.94 -4.57
CA VAL A 367 24.53 18.65 -5.17
C VAL A 367 25.49 18.02 -4.16
N TYR A 368 25.44 18.46 -2.90
CA TYR A 368 26.24 17.87 -1.82
C TYR A 368 25.84 16.40 -1.57
N THR A 369 24.54 16.12 -1.49
CA THR A 369 24.02 14.76 -1.29
C THR A 369 24.35 13.88 -2.49
N ALA A 370 24.24 14.38 -3.72
CA ALA A 370 24.67 13.69 -4.92
C ALA A 370 26.17 13.34 -4.89
N ALA A 371 27.05 14.28 -4.48
CA ALA A 371 28.48 14.02 -4.32
C ALA A 371 28.75 12.96 -3.23
N LYS A 372 28.04 13.02 -2.10
CA LYS A 372 28.13 12.01 -1.03
C LYS A 372 27.69 10.63 -1.53
N VAL A 373 26.61 10.54 -2.30
CA VAL A 373 26.15 9.29 -2.91
C VAL A 373 27.23 8.74 -3.84
N LEU A 374 27.83 9.54 -4.71
CA LEU A 374 28.90 9.08 -5.60
C LEU A 374 30.13 8.55 -4.86
N LEU A 375 30.45 9.11 -3.69
CA LEU A 375 31.60 8.68 -2.87
C LEU A 375 31.30 7.46 -1.99
N THR A 376 30.08 7.35 -1.47
CA THR A 376 29.74 6.38 -0.40
C THR A 376 28.71 5.33 -0.83
N GLY A 377 28.05 5.52 -1.97
CA GLY A 377 26.92 4.71 -2.42
C GLY A 377 25.69 4.78 -1.51
N THR A 378 25.61 5.78 -0.62
CA THR A 378 24.58 5.87 0.42
C THR A 378 24.06 7.30 0.55
N PHE A 379 22.76 7.45 0.79
CA PHE A 379 22.14 8.69 1.25
C PHE A 379 21.20 8.41 2.42
N ASN A 380 20.77 9.46 3.11
CA ASN A 380 19.81 9.33 4.19
C ASN A 380 18.44 9.78 3.68
N LEU A 381 17.43 8.90 3.78
CA LEU A 381 16.04 9.33 3.74
C LEU A 381 15.73 10.05 5.04
N ILE A 382 15.07 11.21 4.95
CA ILE A 382 14.72 12.04 6.09
C ILE A 382 13.23 11.91 6.34
N TRP A 383 12.87 11.57 7.57
CA TRP A 383 11.49 11.43 8.03
C TRP A 383 11.20 12.55 9.01
N GLN A 384 10.27 13.43 8.66
CA GLN A 384 9.84 14.52 9.51
C GLN A 384 8.48 14.20 10.10
N TYR A 385 8.39 14.16 11.42
CA TYR A 385 7.17 13.83 12.16
C TYR A 385 6.54 15.10 12.70
N TYR A 386 5.27 15.31 12.40
CA TYR A 386 4.47 16.42 12.88
C TYR A 386 3.33 15.83 13.70
N LEU A 387 3.53 15.79 15.02
CA LEU A 387 2.50 15.29 15.92
C LEU A 387 1.42 16.37 16.10
N LEU A 388 0.15 15.96 16.16
CA LEU A 388 -0.92 16.90 16.42
C LEU A 388 -0.84 17.37 17.88
N GLY A 389 -0.79 18.68 18.09
CA GLY A 389 -0.70 19.24 19.44
C GLY A 389 -2.03 19.15 20.18
N PRO A 390 -2.02 19.18 21.53
CA PRO A 390 -3.25 19.15 22.34
C PRO A 390 -4.15 20.40 22.16
N ASP A 391 -3.67 21.43 21.47
CA ASP A 391 -4.45 22.59 21.04
C ASP A 391 -5.07 22.42 19.65
N GLN A 392 -5.01 21.20 19.10
CA GLN A 392 -5.47 20.82 17.77
C GLN A 392 -4.79 21.59 16.65
N THR A 393 -3.46 21.72 16.75
CA THR A 393 -2.63 22.37 15.74
C THR A 393 -1.37 21.57 15.46
N TYR A 394 -1.01 21.44 14.18
CA TYR A 394 0.28 20.91 13.79
C TYR A 394 1.38 21.97 13.96
N PRO A 395 2.56 21.59 14.47
CA PRO A 395 3.66 22.52 14.64
C PRO A 395 4.23 22.99 13.29
N ALA A 396 4.69 24.24 13.23
CA ALA A 396 5.30 24.80 12.02
C ALA A 396 6.66 24.16 11.65
N GLN A 397 7.26 23.40 12.57
CA GLN A 397 8.50 22.65 12.39
C GLN A 397 8.24 21.22 12.86
N PRO A 398 8.96 20.22 12.31
CA PRO A 398 8.76 18.84 12.74
C PRO A 398 9.05 18.70 14.24
N THR A 399 8.20 17.93 14.91
CA THR A 399 8.33 17.59 16.33
C THR A 399 9.65 16.85 16.57
N TYR A 400 9.97 15.91 15.69
CA TYR A 400 11.28 15.28 15.61
C TYR A 400 11.58 14.79 14.19
N VAL A 401 12.84 14.43 13.96
CA VAL A 401 13.34 13.97 12.67
C VAL A 401 14.08 12.64 12.88
N ASP A 402 13.74 11.63 12.09
CA ASP A 402 14.53 10.40 11.97
C ASP A 402 15.20 10.35 10.59
N THR A 403 16.26 9.55 10.48
CA THR A 403 16.90 9.28 9.21
C THR A 403 17.16 7.80 9.02
N THR A 404 16.88 7.29 7.82
CA THR A 404 17.20 5.90 7.45
C THR A 404 18.27 5.89 6.36
N PRO A 405 19.43 5.24 6.57
CA PRO A 405 20.44 5.12 5.53
C PRO A 405 19.95 4.18 4.43
N VAL A 406 19.96 4.67 3.18
CA VAL A 406 19.59 3.91 2.00
C VAL A 406 20.76 3.83 1.05
N LYS A 407 21.06 2.60 0.61
CA LYS A 407 22.13 2.33 -0.36
C LYS A 407 21.61 2.40 -1.79
N VAL A 408 22.49 2.81 -2.70
CA VAL A 408 22.21 2.95 -4.12
C VAL A 408 23.27 2.23 -4.93
N ASP A 409 22.82 1.39 -5.86
CA ASP A 409 23.68 0.88 -6.94
C ASP A 409 23.72 1.94 -8.03
N ILE A 410 24.76 2.77 -8.02
CA ILE A 410 24.94 3.88 -8.98
C ILE A 410 25.06 3.36 -10.42
N SER A 411 25.64 2.17 -10.61
CA SER A 411 25.82 1.59 -11.94
C SER A 411 24.50 1.18 -12.59
N LYS A 412 23.52 0.80 -11.76
CA LYS A 412 22.18 0.39 -12.19
C LYS A 412 21.11 1.45 -11.92
N LEU A 413 21.48 2.57 -11.30
CA LEU A 413 20.57 3.64 -10.86
C LEU A 413 19.36 3.12 -10.07
N ARG A 414 19.58 2.23 -9.08
CA ARG A 414 18.52 1.66 -8.24
C ARG A 414 18.87 1.68 -6.77
N LEU A 415 17.84 1.65 -5.92
CA LEU A 415 18.00 1.39 -4.49
C LEU A 415 18.46 -0.05 -4.24
N ILE A 416 19.28 -0.23 -3.21
CA ILE A 416 19.68 -1.52 -2.64
C ILE A 416 18.91 -1.65 -1.33
N GLY A 417 18.24 -2.79 -1.13
CA GLY A 417 17.45 -3.02 0.08
C GLY A 417 16.07 -2.35 0.11
N GLY A 418 15.61 -1.81 -1.02
CA GLY A 418 14.26 -1.25 -1.16
C GLY A 418 14.02 0.07 -0.42
N MET A 419 12.74 0.44 -0.32
CA MET A 419 12.25 1.52 0.54
C MET A 419 12.04 0.98 1.97
N PRO A 420 12.42 1.76 3.00
CA PRO A 420 12.09 1.42 4.39
C PRO A 420 10.58 1.37 4.64
N ASN A 421 10.17 0.58 5.61
CA ASN A 421 8.85 0.60 6.24
C ASN A 421 9.04 1.04 7.72
N LEU A 422 8.17 1.91 8.23
CA LEU A 422 8.26 2.49 9.57
C LEU A 422 6.99 2.28 10.41
N PHE A 423 6.10 1.39 9.98
CA PHE A 423 4.71 1.33 10.45
C PHE A 423 4.30 -0.09 10.86
N ALA A 424 5.15 -0.73 11.67
CA ALA A 424 4.81 -2.00 12.29
C ALA A 424 5.48 -2.10 13.66
N ASP A 425 4.71 -2.52 14.65
CA ASP A 425 5.20 -2.86 15.99
C ASP A 425 5.76 -4.28 15.98
N PHE A 426 7.08 -4.45 16.07
CA PHE A 426 7.68 -5.78 16.08
C PHE A 426 7.77 -6.36 17.49
N ASN A 427 7.83 -5.52 18.53
CA ASN A 427 8.10 -5.97 19.90
C ASN A 427 6.83 -6.10 20.77
N GLY A 428 5.68 -5.61 20.30
CA GLY A 428 4.38 -5.67 20.96
C GLY A 428 4.14 -4.55 21.99
N ASP A 429 4.89 -3.45 21.96
CA ASP A 429 4.74 -2.31 22.88
C ASP A 429 3.68 -1.27 22.44
N GLY A 430 3.07 -1.50 21.28
CA GLY A 430 2.08 -0.62 20.66
C GLY A 430 2.68 0.55 19.88
N LYS A 431 4.00 0.56 19.64
CA LYS A 431 4.68 1.60 18.86
C LYS A 431 5.31 1.02 17.60
N ASP A 432 5.09 1.73 16.50
CA ASP A 432 5.66 1.34 15.22
C ASP A 432 7.20 1.49 15.20
N ASP A 433 7.89 0.41 14.87
CA ASP A 433 9.34 0.27 14.76
C ASP A 433 9.87 0.68 13.37
N VAL A 434 11.08 0.23 13.00
CA VAL A 434 11.71 0.53 11.70
C VAL A 434 12.18 -0.75 11.03
N LEU A 435 11.81 -0.91 9.76
CA LEU A 435 12.23 -1.98 8.88
C LEU A 435 12.94 -1.40 7.64
N TYR A 436 14.17 -1.82 7.34
CA TYR A 436 14.86 -1.37 6.13
C TYR A 436 15.92 -2.35 5.63
N GLY A 437 16.20 -2.34 4.33
CA GLY A 437 17.26 -3.18 3.77
C GLY A 437 18.65 -2.56 3.95
N LYS A 438 19.57 -3.33 4.56
CA LYS A 438 21.00 -2.99 4.65
C LYS A 438 21.78 -3.40 3.40
N SER A 439 21.30 -4.43 2.71
CA SER A 439 21.80 -4.90 1.41
C SER A 439 20.66 -5.56 0.61
N ASP A 440 20.94 -6.10 -0.58
CA ASP A 440 19.93 -6.86 -1.33
C ASP A 440 19.54 -8.19 -0.62
N ASN A 441 20.28 -8.61 0.42
CA ASN A 441 20.08 -9.89 1.12
C ASN A 441 20.08 -9.78 2.65
N GLU A 442 20.00 -8.55 3.20
CA GLU A 442 19.97 -8.32 4.63
C GLU A 442 18.94 -7.24 4.95
N LEU A 443 17.95 -7.62 5.75
CA LEU A 443 16.94 -6.75 6.33
C LEU A 443 17.34 -6.37 7.75
N VAL A 444 17.02 -5.16 8.18
CA VAL A 444 17.19 -4.68 9.55
C VAL A 444 15.82 -4.40 10.13
N VAL A 445 15.55 -4.97 11.30
CA VAL A 445 14.50 -4.54 12.22
C VAL A 445 15.17 -3.73 13.32
N ALA A 446 14.76 -2.49 13.50
CA ALA A 446 15.32 -1.58 14.51
C ALA A 446 14.20 -1.05 15.41
N LEU A 447 14.34 -1.30 16.72
CA LEU A 447 13.29 -0.97 17.68
C LEU A 447 13.30 0.50 18.07
N LYS A 448 12.12 1.07 18.30
CA LYS A 448 11.92 2.41 18.84
C LYS A 448 11.48 2.37 20.30
N ASP A 449 11.66 3.50 20.98
CA ASP A 449 11.11 3.76 22.31
C ASP A 449 9.72 4.39 22.22
N ALA A 450 9.06 4.57 23.36
CA ALA A 450 7.75 5.21 23.47
C ALA A 450 7.71 6.68 22.99
N GLN A 451 8.86 7.29 22.66
CA GLN A 451 8.96 8.62 22.07
C GLN A 451 9.31 8.55 20.57
N GLY A 452 9.21 7.38 19.94
CA GLY A 452 9.47 7.16 18.53
C GLY A 452 10.95 7.18 18.14
N ARG A 453 11.88 7.12 19.12
CA ARG A 453 13.33 7.20 18.88
C ARG A 453 13.95 5.81 18.89
N ARG A 454 14.91 5.55 18.00
CA ARG A 454 15.64 4.27 17.96
C ARG A 454 16.34 3.97 19.29
N THR A 455 16.12 2.78 19.82
CA THR A 455 16.76 2.30 21.07
C THR A 455 18.21 1.87 20.86
N GLY A 456 18.60 1.60 19.61
CA GLY A 456 19.87 0.97 19.24
C GLY A 456 19.82 -0.56 19.26
N VAL A 457 18.70 -1.17 19.65
CA VAL A 457 18.44 -2.60 19.46
C VAL A 457 18.06 -2.82 17.99
N GLU A 458 18.89 -3.62 17.30
CA GLU A 458 18.69 -3.97 15.90
C GLU A 458 18.90 -5.47 15.70
N GLU A 459 18.05 -6.09 14.88
CA GLU A 459 18.22 -7.45 14.40
C GLU A 459 18.50 -7.45 12.89
N LEU A 460 19.47 -8.27 12.48
CA LEU A 460 19.80 -8.50 11.07
C LEU A 460 19.20 -9.82 10.60
N VAL A 461 18.27 -9.75 9.66
CA VAL A 461 17.63 -10.92 9.07
C VAL A 461 18.19 -11.17 7.67
N SER A 462 18.81 -12.33 7.46
CA SER A 462 19.43 -12.71 6.18
C SER A 462 18.40 -13.24 5.18
N VAL A 463 17.72 -12.33 4.48
CA VAL A 463 16.72 -12.65 3.45
C VAL A 463 16.90 -11.73 2.24
N PRO A 464 16.61 -12.21 1.02
CA PRO A 464 16.55 -11.34 -0.14
C PRO A 464 15.54 -10.22 0.10
N VAL A 465 15.95 -8.96 -0.03
CA VAL A 465 15.11 -7.81 0.27
C VAL A 465 14.33 -7.40 -0.97
N GLY A 466 13.02 -7.20 -0.80
CA GLY A 466 12.12 -6.67 -1.84
C GLY A 466 12.26 -5.16 -1.96
N MET A 467 11.69 -4.56 -3.00
CA MET A 467 11.73 -3.10 -3.13
C MET A 467 10.78 -2.42 -2.13
N ILE A 468 9.67 -3.06 -1.78
CA ILE A 468 8.69 -2.54 -0.82
C ILE A 468 8.38 -3.68 0.15
N PRO A 469 8.96 -3.68 1.36
CA PRO A 469 8.58 -4.64 2.39
C PRO A 469 7.21 -4.25 2.98
N ILE A 470 6.32 -5.23 3.08
CA ILE A 470 5.04 -5.08 3.77
C ILE A 470 5.24 -5.59 5.18
N ALA A 471 4.67 -4.88 6.16
CA ALA A 471 4.67 -5.31 7.55
C ALA A 471 3.25 -5.18 8.11
N GLU A 472 2.75 -6.28 8.68
CA GLU A 472 1.35 -6.43 9.08
C GLU A 472 1.23 -7.58 10.08
N ASP A 473 0.29 -7.49 11.03
CA ASP A 473 -0.07 -8.62 11.90
C ASP A 473 -0.89 -9.63 11.09
N LEU A 474 -0.28 -10.78 10.80
CA LEU A 474 -0.88 -11.88 10.05
C LEU A 474 -1.57 -12.87 10.97
N ASN A 475 -1.05 -13.07 12.18
CA ASN A 475 -1.47 -14.16 13.05
C ASN A 475 -2.36 -13.72 14.23
N GLY A 476 -2.60 -12.42 14.37
CA GLY A 476 -3.45 -11.80 15.40
C GLY A 476 -2.77 -11.62 16.76
N ASP A 477 -1.44 -11.74 16.85
CA ASP A 477 -0.70 -11.58 18.11
C ASP A 477 -0.27 -10.15 18.42
N LYS A 478 -0.70 -9.19 17.59
CA LYS A 478 -0.38 -7.75 17.63
C LYS A 478 1.09 -7.42 17.36
N LYS A 479 1.87 -8.36 16.81
CA LYS A 479 3.22 -8.06 16.31
C LYS A 479 3.22 -8.09 14.79
N GLY A 480 4.05 -7.24 14.21
CA GLY A 480 4.24 -7.18 12.78
C GLY A 480 5.00 -8.41 12.28
N GLU A 481 4.41 -9.12 11.32
CA GLU A 481 5.13 -9.97 10.39
C GLU A 481 5.70 -9.17 9.22
N VAL A 482 6.58 -9.79 8.42
CA VAL A 482 7.12 -9.16 7.20
C VAL A 482 6.84 -10.01 5.97
N ILE A 483 6.32 -9.38 4.92
CA ILE A 483 6.10 -9.98 3.60
C ILE A 483 6.98 -9.27 2.57
N LEU A 484 7.77 -10.04 1.83
CA LEU A 484 8.69 -9.56 0.80
C LEU A 484 8.38 -10.22 -0.54
N TRP A 485 8.30 -9.41 -1.59
CA TRP A 485 8.16 -9.89 -2.97
C TRP A 485 8.98 -9.04 -3.93
N TYR A 486 9.17 -9.55 -5.15
CA TYR A 486 10.24 -9.08 -6.04
C TYR A 486 9.76 -8.75 -7.47
N PRO A 487 8.84 -7.78 -7.66
CA PRO A 487 8.21 -7.50 -8.96
C PRO A 487 9.20 -7.07 -10.05
N TRP A 488 10.32 -6.44 -9.66
CA TRP A 488 11.35 -5.94 -10.57
C TRP A 488 12.59 -6.84 -10.65
N ASP A 489 12.62 -7.93 -9.87
CA ASP A 489 13.70 -8.91 -9.93
C ASP A 489 13.31 -10.07 -10.83
N LYS A 490 13.99 -10.18 -11.97
CA LYS A 490 13.71 -11.25 -12.96
C LYS A 490 14.11 -12.64 -12.48
N GLU A 491 15.04 -12.74 -11.54
CA GLU A 491 15.53 -14.01 -10.97
C GLU A 491 14.64 -14.49 -9.82
N ARG A 492 14.01 -13.55 -9.10
CA ARG A 492 13.12 -13.82 -7.95
C ARG A 492 11.65 -13.54 -8.21
N LYS A 493 11.26 -13.39 -9.48
CA LYS A 493 9.89 -13.04 -9.90
C LYS A 493 8.80 -14.01 -9.43
N ASP A 494 9.16 -15.25 -9.10
CA ASP A 494 8.29 -16.34 -8.65
C ASP A 494 8.32 -16.55 -7.13
N LEU A 495 9.05 -15.71 -6.39
CA LEU A 495 9.30 -15.89 -4.96
C LEU A 495 8.54 -14.83 -4.13
N ILE A 496 8.00 -15.28 -3.01
CA ILE A 496 7.53 -14.47 -1.91
C ILE A 496 8.21 -14.99 -0.64
N THR A 497 8.68 -14.11 0.22
CA THR A 497 9.29 -14.47 1.50
C THR A 497 8.42 -13.91 2.62
N VAL A 498 8.03 -14.76 3.58
CA VAL A 498 7.26 -14.35 4.76
C VAL A 498 8.11 -14.60 6.00
N LEU A 499 8.20 -13.63 6.89
CA LEU A 499 8.88 -13.72 8.17
C LEU A 499 7.80 -13.67 9.25
N ILE A 500 7.51 -14.83 9.85
CA ILE A 500 6.61 -14.92 11.01
C ILE A 500 7.35 -14.45 12.25
N ASN A 501 6.78 -13.50 12.98
CA ASN A 501 7.39 -12.92 14.16
C ASN A 501 7.17 -13.85 15.37
N LEU A 502 8.27 -14.29 15.99
CA LEU A 502 8.25 -15.17 17.16
C LEU A 502 8.33 -14.38 18.49
N GLY A 503 8.55 -13.07 18.42
CA GLY A 503 8.76 -12.18 19.56
C GLY A 503 10.08 -12.44 20.29
N GLY A 504 10.21 -11.81 21.47
CA GLY A 504 11.33 -12.05 22.40
C GLY A 504 12.48 -11.04 22.34
N TRP A 505 12.23 -9.82 21.84
CA TRP A 505 13.19 -8.71 21.92
C TRP A 505 13.37 -8.16 23.33
#